data_AF-W6AJS0-F1
#
_entry.id   AF-W6AJS0-F1
#
_cell.length_a   1.000
_cell.length_b   1.000
_cell.length_c   1.000
_cell.angle_alpha   90.00
_cell.angle_beta   90.00
_cell.angle_gamma   90.00
#
_symmetry.space_group_name_H-M   'P 1'
#
loop_
_entity.id
_entity.type
_entity.pdbx_description
1 polymer ?
#
loop_
_entity_poly.entity_id
_entity_poly.type
_entity_poly.pdbx_seq_one_letter_code
_entity_poly.pdbx_strand_id
1 'polypeptide(L)'
;MAPPSIEEWKRVIFHHDDLLIALKGERIAISKMRKNLAFYFKGKPNATDYKARATRIESRIDLDNVVNDYIEYYNNSYNMSK
;
A
#
# COMPACT_ATOMS: atom_id res chain seq x y z
N MET A 1 -12.98 17.51 2.94
CA MET A 1 -11.78 17.13 2.16
C MET A 1 -12.17 15.96 1.27
N ALA A 2 -11.90 16.04 -0.04
CA ALA A 2 -12.13 14.92 -0.93
C ALA A 2 -11.18 13.76 -0.56
N PRO A 3 -11.61 12.49 -0.68
CA PRO A 3 -10.70 11.36 -0.51
C PRO A 3 -9.58 11.42 -1.56
N PRO A 4 -8.35 11.03 -1.21
CA PRO A 4 -7.23 11.01 -2.16
C PRO A 4 -7.52 10.09 -3.34
N SER A 5 -7.04 10.47 -4.53
CA SER A 5 -7.07 9.59 -5.70
C SER A 5 -6.21 8.33 -5.47
N ILE A 6 -6.41 7.31 -6.29
CA ILE A 6 -5.62 6.07 -6.18
C ILE A 6 -4.12 6.33 -6.46
N GLU A 7 -3.80 7.25 -7.36
CA GLU A 7 -2.43 7.69 -7.64
C GLU A 7 -1.82 8.46 -6.46
N GLU A 8 -2.60 9.34 -5.82
CA GLU A 8 -2.12 10.04 -4.63
C GLU A 8 -1.92 9.09 -3.45
N TRP A 9 -2.80 8.09 -3.33
CA TRP A 9 -2.65 7.01 -2.35
C TRP A 9 -1.35 6.23 -2.57
N LYS A 10 -1.01 5.87 -3.82
CA LYS A 10 0.28 5.26 -4.18
C LYS A 10 1.45 6.14 -3.74
N ARG A 11 1.42 7.42 -4.11
CA ARG A 11 2.48 8.39 -3.83
C ARG A 11 2.75 8.50 -2.33
N VAL A 12 1.69 8.61 -1.52
CA VAL A 12 1.80 8.73 -0.06
C VAL A 12 2.42 7.49 0.58
N ILE A 13 2.10 6.28 0.10
CA ILE A 13 2.66 5.04 0.63
C ILE A 13 4.17 4.97 0.40
N PHE A 14 4.63 5.21 -0.83
CA PHE A 14 6.06 5.16 -1.14
C PHE A 14 6.84 6.28 -0.48
N HIS A 15 6.25 7.48 -0.40
CA HIS A 15 6.87 8.58 0.35
C HIS A 15 7.05 8.23 1.83
N HIS A 16 6.07 7.58 2.46
CA HIS A 16 6.19 7.11 3.84
C HIS A 16 7.32 6.07 3.97
N ASP A 17 7.41 5.11 3.06
CA ASP A 17 8.49 4.13 3.10
C ASP A 17 9.87 4.78 2.92
N ASP A 18 10.02 5.71 1.97
CA ASP A 18 11.28 6.46 1.76
C ASP A 18 11.72 7.20 3.04
N LEU A 19 10.77 7.86 3.73
CA LEU A 19 11.05 8.51 5.00
C LEU A 19 11.48 7.51 6.08
N LEU A 20 10.85 6.34 6.14
CA LEU A 20 11.23 5.31 7.12
C LEU A 20 12.62 4.74 6.82
N ILE A 21 12.95 4.51 5.56
CA ILE A 21 14.27 4.05 5.12
C ILE A 21 15.32 5.09 5.51
N ALA A 22 15.10 6.37 5.17
CA ALA A 22 16.02 7.45 5.51
C ALA A 22 16.26 7.57 7.02
N LEU A 23 15.24 7.32 7.84
CA LEU A 23 15.33 7.47 9.30
C LEU A 23 15.85 6.22 10.04
N LYS A 24 15.64 5.02 9.49
CA LYS A 24 15.80 3.75 10.26
C LYS A 24 16.47 2.62 9.49
N GLY A 25 16.77 2.82 8.21
CA GLY A 25 17.24 1.78 7.30
C GLY A 25 16.12 0.84 6.85
N GLU A 26 16.39 0.12 5.77
CA GLU A 26 15.40 -0.67 5.03
C GLU A 26 14.70 -1.75 5.88
N ARG A 27 15.46 -2.56 6.62
CA ARG A 27 14.91 -3.65 7.43
C ARG A 27 13.86 -3.16 8.43
N ILE A 28 14.13 -2.04 9.10
CA ILE A 28 13.20 -1.47 10.09
C ILE A 28 12.03 -0.78 9.38
N ALA A 29 12.27 -0.14 8.24
CA ALA A 29 11.25 0.51 7.43
C ALA A 29 10.18 -0.49 6.98
N ILE A 30 10.58 -1.61 6.35
CA ILE A 30 9.65 -2.64 5.88
C ILE A 30 8.85 -3.25 7.03
N SER A 31 9.50 -3.53 8.17
CA SER A 31 8.79 -4.03 9.36
C SER A 31 7.70 -3.07 9.84
N LYS A 32 7.91 -1.75 9.75
CA LYS A 32 6.90 -0.75 10.08
C LYS A 32 5.83 -0.64 8.99
N MET A 33 6.24 -0.73 7.73
CA MET A 33 5.34 -0.67 6.60
C MET A 33 4.32 -1.80 6.59
N ARG A 34 4.61 -2.99 7.12
CA ARG A 34 3.61 -4.07 7.29
C ARG A 34 2.32 -3.57 7.96
N LYS A 35 2.48 -2.88 9.10
CA LYS A 35 1.36 -2.33 9.87
C LYS A 35 0.74 -1.13 9.16
N ASN A 36 1.56 -0.21 8.64
CA ASN A 36 1.06 0.99 7.97
C ASN A 36 0.26 0.65 6.71
N LEU A 37 0.77 -0.25 5.87
CA LEU A 37 0.13 -0.72 4.64
C LEU A 37 -1.22 -1.40 4.93
N ALA A 38 -1.32 -2.22 5.98
CA ALA A 38 -2.59 -2.78 6.41
C ALA A 38 -3.62 -1.69 6.82
N PHE A 39 -3.18 -0.57 7.38
CA PHE A 39 -4.05 0.58 7.66
C PHE A 39 -4.48 1.31 6.39
N TYR A 40 -3.60 1.47 5.41
CA TYR A 40 -3.92 2.12 4.12
C TYR A 40 -5.06 1.41 3.38
N PHE A 41 -5.25 0.10 3.59
CA PHE A 41 -6.36 -0.68 3.04
C PHE A 41 -7.67 -0.59 3.83
N LYS A 42 -7.72 0.09 4.98
CA LYS A 42 -8.97 0.20 5.75
C LYS A 42 -10.03 0.96 4.95
N GLY A 43 -11.22 0.36 4.80
CA GLY A 43 -12.35 0.96 4.07
C GLY A 43 -12.24 0.87 2.55
N LYS A 44 -11.27 0.13 2.03
CA LYS A 44 -11.06 -0.13 0.60
C LYS A 44 -11.72 -1.46 0.16
N PRO A 45 -12.14 -1.60 -1.11
CA PRO A 45 -12.58 -2.89 -1.65
C PRO A 45 -11.52 -3.97 -1.48
N ASN A 46 -11.96 -5.20 -1.18
CA ASN A 46 -11.08 -6.36 -0.92
C ASN A 46 -9.99 -6.13 0.17
N ALA A 47 -10.27 -5.26 1.14
CA ALA A 47 -9.30 -4.90 2.18
C ALA A 47 -8.73 -6.10 2.96
N THR A 48 -9.52 -7.15 3.19
CA THR A 48 -9.10 -8.31 4.00
C THR A 48 -7.91 -9.03 3.38
N ASP A 49 -7.96 -9.30 2.07
CA ASP A 49 -6.88 -9.98 1.35
C ASP A 49 -5.61 -9.13 1.33
N TYR A 50 -5.72 -7.87 0.92
CA TYR A 50 -4.59 -6.97 0.81
C TYR A 50 -3.95 -6.63 2.17
N LYS A 51 -4.73 -6.62 3.26
CA LYS A 51 -4.17 -6.55 4.62
C LYS A 51 -3.35 -7.79 4.97
N ALA A 52 -3.81 -8.98 4.61
CA ALA A 52 -3.08 -10.22 4.86
C ALA A 52 -1.78 -10.29 4.04
N ARG A 53 -1.79 -9.76 2.82
CA ARG A 53 -0.58 -9.61 1.99
C ARG A 53 0.38 -8.57 2.60
N ALA A 54 -0.14 -7.43 3.03
CA ALA A 54 0.64 -6.37 3.66
C ALA A 54 1.41 -6.83 4.90
N THR A 55 0.85 -7.70 5.74
CA THR A 55 1.54 -8.17 6.95
C THR A 55 2.72 -9.11 6.65
N ARG A 56 2.83 -9.62 5.42
CA ARG A 56 3.83 -10.60 4.99
C ARG A 56 4.97 -10.03 4.14
N ILE A 57 4.98 -8.73 3.85
CA ILE A 57 6.06 -8.12 3.05
C ILE A 57 7.42 -8.23 3.76
N GLU A 58 8.49 -8.55 3.03
CA GLU A 58 9.84 -8.68 3.58
C GLU A 58 10.85 -7.73 2.93
N SER A 59 10.48 -7.15 1.79
CA SER A 59 11.31 -6.22 1.02
C SER A 59 10.53 -5.03 0.46
N ARG A 60 11.26 -4.02 -0.05
CA ARG A 60 10.67 -2.92 -0.83
C ARG A 60 9.94 -3.43 -2.09
N ILE A 61 10.45 -4.51 -2.68
CA ILE A 61 9.86 -5.15 -3.87
C ILE A 61 8.49 -5.73 -3.51
N ASP A 62 8.35 -6.40 -2.36
CA ASP A 62 7.05 -6.91 -1.91
C ASP A 62 6.04 -5.78 -1.64
N LEU A 63 6.51 -4.67 -1.04
CA LEU A 63 5.69 -3.47 -0.86
C LEU A 63 5.18 -2.97 -2.22
N ASP A 64 6.07 -2.83 -3.20
CA ASP A 64 5.72 -2.36 -4.54
C ASP A 64 4.71 -3.27 -5.23
N ASN A 65 4.94 -4.58 -5.18
CA ASN A 65 4.03 -5.59 -5.73
C ASN A 65 2.64 -5.50 -5.09
N VAL A 66 2.54 -5.46 -3.77
CA VAL A 66 1.24 -5.39 -3.08
C VAL A 66 0.48 -4.10 -3.42
N VAL A 67 1.19 -2.97 -3.56
CA VAL A 67 0.58 -1.69 -3.91
C VAL A 67 0.13 -1.67 -5.37
N ASN A 68 0.96 -2.10 -6.32
CA ASN A 68 0.62 -2.08 -7.73
C ASN A 68 -0.50 -3.07 -8.07
N ASP A 69 -0.46 -4.28 -7.52
CA ASP A 69 -1.54 -5.26 -7.68
C ASP A 69 -2.88 -4.71 -7.19
N TYR A 70 -2.86 -3.95 -6.08
CA TYR A 70 -4.07 -3.33 -5.57
C TYR A 70 -4.61 -2.25 -6.51
N ILE A 71 -3.72 -1.43 -7.08
CA ILE A 71 -4.10 -0.35 -8.01
C ILE A 71 -4.70 -0.95 -9.28
N GLU A 72 -4.08 -2.00 -9.82
CA GLU A 72 -4.61 -2.74 -10.96
C GLU A 72 -6.00 -3.31 -10.65
N TYR A 73 -6.15 -4.01 -9.52
CA TYR A 73 -7.44 -4.51 -9.04
C TYR A 73 -8.47 -3.38 -8.91
N TYR A 74 -8.11 -2.26 -8.29
CA TYR A 74 -8.99 -1.12 -8.07
C TYR A 74 -9.45 -0.50 -9.40
N ASN A 75 -8.53 -0.29 -10.34
CA ASN A 75 -8.82 0.27 -11.66
C ASN A 75 -9.73 -0.65 -12.47
N ASN A 76 -9.45 -1.96 -12.47
CA ASN A 76 -10.29 -2.95 -13.15
C ASN A 76 -11.69 -3.03 -12.54
N SER A 77 -11.79 -2.97 -11.21
CA SER A 77 -13.08 -2.95 -10.50
C SER A 77 -13.89 -1.69 -10.85
N TYR A 78 -13.22 -0.55 -10.95
CA TYR A 78 -13.84 0.73 -11.30
C TYR A 78 -14.32 0.77 -12.76
N ASN A 79 -13.52 0.24 -13.68
CA ASN A 79 -13.89 0.16 -15.10
C ASN A 79 -15.05 -0.81 -15.37
N MET A 80 -15.27 -1.82 -14.52
CA MET A 80 -16.39 -2.77 -14.64
C MET A 80 -17.71 -2.26 -14.05
N SER A 81 -17.66 -1.21 -13.23
CA SER A 81 -18.82 -0.60 -12.55
C SER A 81 -19.30 0.69 -13.23
N LYS A 82 -18.72 1.01 -14.38
CA LYS A 82 -19.04 2.14 -15.24
C LYS A 82 -19.59 1.62 -16.58
#